data_AF-A0A0Q4S1W9-F1
#
_entry.id   AF-A0A0Q4S1W9-F1
#
_cell.length_a   1.000
_cell.length_b   1.000
_cell.length_c   1.000
_cell.angle_alpha   90.00
_cell.angle_beta   90.00
_cell.angle_gamma   90.00
#
_symmetry.space_group_name_H-M   'P 1'
#
loop_
_entity.id
_entity.type
_entity.pdbx_description
1 polymer ?
#
loop_
_entity_poly.entity_id
_entity_poly.type
_entity_poly.pdbx_seq_one_letter_code
_entity_poly.pdbx_strand_id
1 'polypeptide(L)'
;MGISSENEPAKRSKINETLVKNNIAVKNAGIVLLNNYIVLLFERLGLVKDNDFTSVENQKKAVQYLQYIVTGSQETENIYLPLNKVLCGLSITDNIPDRIDITHENKSLMEGLLNAAISHWPAIGDCSINGFRGNWLVRDGSLLELEEIWELAVEKRAYDILLNKSPYSFSIIKYPWMNKPLHVIWPY
;
A
#
# COMPACT_ATOMS: atom_id res chain seq x y z
N MET A 1 -19.63 29.39 37.41
CA MET A 1 -20.24 28.90 36.15
C MET A 1 -19.77 29.81 35.03
N GLY A 2 -19.14 29.26 33.99
CA GLY A 2 -18.71 30.02 32.81
C GLY A 2 -17.28 29.68 32.38
N ILE A 3 -17.07 28.47 31.87
CA ILE A 3 -15.85 28.11 31.14
C ILE A 3 -15.96 28.78 29.78
N SER A 4 -15.16 29.83 29.55
CA SER A 4 -15.05 30.48 28.24
C SER A 4 -13.87 29.85 27.50
N SER A 5 -14.15 29.36 26.30
CA SER A 5 -13.26 28.69 25.37
C SER A 5 -12.22 29.67 24.79
N GLU A 6 -10.97 29.55 25.21
CA GLU A 6 -9.82 30.09 24.46
C GLU A 6 -9.30 29.00 23.52
N ASN A 7 -9.76 29.04 22.27
CA ASN A 7 -9.28 28.17 21.20
C ASN A 7 -8.19 28.94 20.42
N GLU A 8 -6.93 28.73 20.80
CA GLU A 8 -5.77 29.47 20.26
C GLU A 8 -5.42 29.09 18.80
N PRO A 9 -5.30 30.06 17.87
CA PRO A 9 -4.94 29.82 16.47
C PRO A 9 -3.49 29.29 16.28
N ALA A 10 -2.60 29.54 17.24
CA ALA A 10 -1.19 29.12 17.19
C ALA A 10 -1.00 27.60 17.31
N LYS A 11 -1.86 26.91 18.08
CA LYS A 11 -1.80 25.45 18.24
C LYS A 11 -2.24 24.74 16.96
N ARG A 12 -3.25 25.29 16.27
CA ARG A 12 -3.78 24.78 14.99
C ARG A 12 -2.79 24.97 13.83
N SER A 13 -2.06 26.10 13.81
CA SER A 13 -1.02 26.39 12.82
C SER A 13 0.19 25.44 12.94
N LYS A 14 0.70 25.18 14.15
CA LYS A 14 1.81 24.22 14.36
C LYS A 14 1.44 22.77 14.04
N ILE A 15 0.22 22.35 14.37
CA ILE A 15 -0.29 21.02 14.02
C ILE A 15 -0.36 20.88 12.49
N ASN A 16 -0.88 21.88 11.79
CA ASN A 16 -0.95 21.87 10.33
C ASN A 16 0.44 21.87 9.66
N GLU A 17 1.41 22.65 10.16
CA GLU A 17 2.79 22.64 9.63
C GLU A 17 3.53 21.32 9.87
N THR A 18 3.28 20.66 11.00
CA THR A 18 3.89 19.35 11.33
C THR A 18 3.25 18.23 10.50
N LEU A 19 1.93 18.26 10.30
CA LEU A 19 1.20 17.35 9.43
C LEU A 19 1.64 17.48 7.96
N VAL A 20 1.87 18.70 7.48
CA VAL A 20 2.35 18.95 6.10
C VAL A 20 3.79 18.46 5.91
N LYS A 21 4.65 18.46 6.94
CA LYS A 21 6.02 17.94 6.87
C LYS A 21 6.13 16.41 6.83
N ASN A 22 5.12 15.69 7.34
CA ASN A 22 5.14 14.22 7.43
C ASN A 22 4.27 13.54 6.37
N ASN A 23 3.69 14.30 5.43
CA ASN A 23 2.87 13.73 4.37
C ASN A 23 3.73 13.33 3.17
N ILE A 24 3.82 12.03 2.92
CA ILE A 24 4.69 11.42 1.91
C ILE A 24 3.85 11.05 0.69
N ALA A 25 4.18 11.62 -0.46
CA ALA A 25 3.50 11.26 -1.70
C ALA A 25 3.77 9.80 -2.08
N VAL A 26 2.73 9.08 -2.50
CA VAL A 26 2.81 7.71 -3.01
C VAL A 26 2.07 7.60 -4.34
N LYS A 27 2.53 6.68 -5.21
CA LYS A 27 1.99 6.48 -6.57
C LYS A 27 1.34 5.11 -6.79
N ASN A 28 1.36 4.28 -5.75
CA ASN A 28 0.91 2.90 -5.76
C ASN A 28 -0.13 2.63 -4.66
N ALA A 29 -0.88 3.65 -4.26
CA ALA A 29 -1.82 3.60 -3.14
C ALA A 29 -2.89 2.52 -3.29
N GLY A 30 -3.19 2.13 -4.54
CA GLY A 30 -4.19 1.12 -4.85
C GLY A 30 -3.80 -0.31 -4.50
N ILE A 31 -2.54 -0.56 -4.15
CA ILE A 31 -2.08 -1.89 -3.70
C ILE A 31 -2.86 -2.43 -2.50
N VAL A 32 -3.48 -1.54 -1.70
CA VAL A 32 -4.33 -1.90 -0.57
C VAL A 32 -5.54 -2.77 -0.98
N LEU A 33 -5.98 -2.70 -2.23
CA LEU A 33 -7.03 -3.60 -2.75
C LEU A 33 -6.59 -5.07 -2.76
N LEU A 34 -5.28 -5.32 -2.82
CA LEU A 34 -4.71 -6.67 -2.79
C LEU A 34 -4.43 -7.18 -1.38
N ASN A 35 -4.92 -6.49 -0.34
CA ASN A 35 -4.65 -6.80 1.06
C ASN A 35 -4.79 -8.30 1.40
N ASN A 36 -5.90 -8.91 1.00
CA ASN A 36 -6.22 -10.31 1.31
C ASN A 36 -5.28 -11.33 0.64
N TYR A 37 -4.43 -10.90 -0.30
CA TYR A 37 -3.53 -11.76 -1.04
C TYR A 37 -2.06 -11.61 -0.62
N ILE A 38 -1.70 -10.51 0.06
CA ILE A 38 -0.29 -10.17 0.30
C ILE A 38 0.42 -11.20 1.20
N VAL A 39 -0.20 -11.61 2.30
CA VAL A 39 0.40 -12.59 3.23
C VAL A 39 0.64 -13.92 2.52
N LEU A 40 -0.40 -14.46 1.88
CA LEU A 40 -0.31 -15.72 1.14
C LEU A 40 0.72 -15.64 0.00
N LEU A 41 0.82 -14.51 -0.69
CA LEU A 41 1.83 -14.32 -1.73
C LEU A 41 3.24 -14.41 -1.14
N PHE A 42 3.50 -13.72 -0.02
CA PHE A 42 4.83 -13.74 0.60
C PHE A 42 5.22 -15.13 1.12
N GLU A 43 4.27 -15.90 1.64
CA GLU A 43 4.48 -17.31 1.98
C GLU A 43 4.83 -18.14 0.73
N ARG A 44 4.07 -17.98 -0.36
CA ARG A 44 4.29 -18.70 -1.63
C ARG A 44 5.62 -18.35 -2.30
N LEU A 45 6.09 -17.11 -2.13
CA LEU A 45 7.41 -16.64 -2.57
C LEU A 45 8.54 -17.08 -1.62
N GLY A 46 8.23 -17.72 -0.48
CA GLY A 46 9.21 -18.14 0.52
C GLY A 46 9.87 -16.98 1.28
N LEU A 47 9.21 -15.81 1.31
CA LEU A 47 9.72 -14.62 2.00
C LEU A 47 9.34 -14.62 3.48
N VAL A 48 8.19 -15.21 3.80
CA VAL A 48 7.61 -15.29 5.13
C VAL A 48 7.41 -16.75 5.53
N LYS A 49 7.64 -17.04 6.80
CA LYS A 49 7.32 -18.31 7.44
C LYS A 49 6.86 -18.04 8.88
N ASP A 50 5.82 -18.74 9.33
CA ASP A 50 5.31 -18.63 10.70
C ASP A 50 4.98 -17.17 11.11
N ASN A 51 4.35 -16.42 10.19
CA ASN A 51 3.99 -15.00 10.32
C ASN A 51 5.16 -14.00 10.43
N ASP A 52 6.39 -14.39 10.09
CA ASP A 52 7.53 -13.46 10.08
C ASP A 52 8.41 -13.60 8.83
N PHE A 53 9.13 -12.53 8.48
CA PHE A 53 10.08 -12.58 7.37
C PHE A 53 11.26 -13.49 7.71
N THR A 54 11.66 -14.32 6.75
CA THR A 54 12.77 -15.27 6.98
C THR A 54 14.14 -14.60 7.05
N SER A 55 14.26 -13.37 6.52
CA SER A 55 15.45 -12.52 6.59
C SER A 55 15.12 -11.08 6.22
N VAL A 56 16.01 -10.15 6.61
CA VAL A 56 15.93 -8.74 6.21
C VAL A 56 16.02 -8.59 4.68
N GLU A 57 16.86 -9.38 4.00
CA GLU A 57 16.94 -9.41 2.54
C GLU A 57 15.60 -9.81 1.90
N ASN A 58 14.90 -10.81 2.46
CA ASN A 58 13.59 -11.22 1.95
C ASN A 58 12.50 -10.19 2.24
N GLN A 59 12.58 -9.48 3.37
CA GLN A 59 11.73 -8.33 3.66
C GLN A 59 11.94 -7.19 2.64
N LYS A 60 13.19 -6.89 2.26
CA LYS A 60 13.49 -5.92 1.19
C LYS A 60 13.01 -6.40 -0.18
N LYS A 61 13.16 -7.69 -0.52
CA LYS A 61 12.59 -8.26 -1.74
C LYS A 61 11.07 -8.13 -1.76
N ALA A 62 10.40 -8.32 -0.63
CA ALA A 62 8.96 -8.17 -0.52
C ALA A 62 8.50 -6.76 -0.95
N VAL A 63 9.22 -5.71 -0.55
CA VAL A 63 8.98 -4.32 -1.00
C VAL A 63 9.04 -4.21 -2.54
N GLN A 64 10.05 -4.85 -3.16
CA GLN A 64 10.23 -4.82 -4.61
C GLN A 64 9.16 -5.68 -5.33
N TYR A 65 8.76 -6.82 -4.76
CA TYR A 65 7.68 -7.65 -5.29
C TYR A 65 6.35 -6.92 -5.30
N LEU A 66 5.99 -6.25 -4.20
CA LEU A 66 4.81 -5.39 -4.13
C LEU A 66 4.81 -4.33 -5.24
N GLN A 67 5.98 -3.75 -5.52
CA GLN A 67 6.10 -2.74 -6.58
C GLN A 67 5.94 -3.33 -7.98
N TYR A 68 6.51 -4.52 -8.22
CA TYR A 68 6.35 -5.24 -9.47
C TYR A 68 4.88 -5.62 -9.72
N ILE A 69 4.14 -6.01 -8.69
CA ILE A 69 2.71 -6.31 -8.82
C ILE A 69 1.95 -5.07 -9.31
N VAL A 70 2.23 -3.90 -8.75
CA VAL A 70 1.55 -2.66 -9.11
C VAL A 70 1.96 -2.16 -10.50
N THR A 71 3.25 -2.19 -10.84
CA THR A 71 3.78 -1.48 -12.02
C THR A 71 4.21 -2.40 -13.15
N GLY A 72 4.52 -3.67 -12.86
CA GLY A 72 5.19 -4.58 -13.79
C GLY A 72 6.69 -4.29 -13.99
N SER A 73 7.26 -3.29 -13.30
CA SER A 73 8.67 -2.93 -13.42
C SER A 73 9.55 -3.70 -12.44
N GLN A 74 10.69 -4.19 -12.92
CA GLN A 74 11.75 -4.80 -12.10
C GLN A 74 12.75 -3.77 -11.55
N GLU A 75 12.65 -2.53 -12.03
CA GLU A 75 13.50 -1.40 -11.62
C GLU A 75 12.62 -0.31 -11.01
N THR A 76 12.97 0.16 -9.82
CA THR A 76 12.21 1.21 -9.13
C THR A 76 13.11 1.98 -8.16
N GLU A 77 13.04 3.30 -8.24
CA GLU A 77 13.69 4.19 -7.29
C GLU A 77 12.99 4.18 -5.92
N ASN A 78 13.79 4.31 -4.86
CA ASN A 78 13.32 4.29 -3.47
C ASN A 78 12.21 5.32 -3.16
N ILE A 79 12.15 6.43 -3.89
CA ILE A 79 11.14 7.48 -3.72
C ILE A 79 9.70 6.97 -3.98
N TYR A 80 9.54 5.89 -4.74
CA TYR A 80 8.24 5.29 -5.04
C TYR A 80 7.83 4.16 -4.08
N LEU A 81 8.72 3.78 -3.16
CA LEU A 81 8.54 2.64 -2.26
C LEU A 81 8.01 2.95 -0.83
N PRO A 82 7.70 4.19 -0.38
CA PRO A 82 7.28 4.42 1.01
C PRO A 82 6.15 3.52 1.50
N LEU A 83 5.06 3.38 0.73
CA LEU A 83 3.93 2.52 1.11
C LEU A 83 4.35 1.05 1.22
N ASN A 84 5.16 0.56 0.28
CA ASN A 84 5.62 -0.82 0.28
C ASN A 84 6.50 -1.12 1.48
N LYS A 85 7.36 -0.17 1.89
CA LYS A 85 8.17 -0.29 3.10
C LYS A 85 7.28 -0.42 4.34
N VAL A 86 6.24 0.42 4.46
CA VAL A 86 5.27 0.33 5.56
C VAL A 86 4.54 -1.01 5.59
N LEU A 87 4.05 -1.49 4.45
CA LEU A 87 3.37 -2.79 4.35
C LEU A 87 4.31 -3.96 4.69
N CYS A 88 5.61 -3.83 4.42
CA CYS A 88 6.62 -4.82 4.80
C CYS A 88 7.19 -4.62 6.21
N GLY A 89 6.70 -3.64 6.99
CA GLY A 89 7.19 -3.38 8.36
C GLY A 89 8.58 -2.72 8.44
N LEU A 90 9.06 -2.12 7.35
CA LEU A 90 10.32 -1.39 7.28
C LEU A 90 10.14 0.11 7.55
N SER A 91 11.23 0.78 7.93
CA SER A 91 11.28 2.24 7.98
C SER A 91 11.25 2.80 6.55
N ILE A 92 10.57 3.93 6.36
CA ILE A 92 10.58 4.66 5.07
C ILE A 92 12.01 5.07 4.63
N THR A 93 12.92 5.22 5.60
CA THR A 93 14.33 5.57 5.38
C THR A 93 15.21 4.39 5.01
N ASP A 94 14.72 3.15 5.13
CA ASP A 94 15.51 1.97 4.81
C ASP A 94 15.82 1.91 3.31
N ASN A 95 17.07 1.62 2.96
CA ASN A 95 17.47 1.53 1.56
C ASN A 95 17.08 0.17 0.96
N ILE A 96 16.40 0.23 -0.18
CA ILE A 96 15.98 -0.94 -0.97
C ILE A 96 16.83 -0.96 -2.25
N PRO A 97 17.30 -2.11 -2.71
CA PRO A 97 17.96 -2.19 -4.01
C PRO A 97 17.04 -1.66 -5.12
N ASP A 98 17.58 -0.92 -6.09
CA ASP A 98 16.75 -0.32 -7.15
C ASP A 98 16.25 -1.36 -8.17
N ARG A 99 16.75 -2.59 -8.11
CA ARG A 99 16.40 -3.68 -9.03
C ARG A 99 16.17 -5.00 -8.31
N ILE A 100 15.19 -5.75 -8.81
CA ILE A 100 14.95 -7.14 -8.45
C ILE A 100 14.98 -8.03 -9.70
N ASP A 101 15.68 -9.15 -9.63
CA ASP A 101 15.58 -10.19 -10.64
C ASP A 101 14.47 -11.18 -10.26
N ILE A 102 13.42 -11.24 -11.07
CA ILE A 102 12.25 -12.07 -10.83
C ILE A 102 12.25 -13.25 -11.80
N THR A 103 12.23 -14.46 -11.24
CA THR A 103 12.17 -15.70 -12.03
C THR A 103 10.82 -15.83 -12.75
N HIS A 104 10.77 -16.67 -13.78
CA HIS A 104 9.54 -16.88 -14.55
C HIS A 104 8.40 -17.46 -13.69
N GLU A 105 8.74 -18.32 -12.73
CA GLU A 105 7.82 -18.93 -11.78
C GLU A 105 7.20 -17.88 -10.86
N ASN A 106 8.03 -16.97 -10.32
CA ASN A 106 7.55 -15.90 -9.45
C ASN A 106 6.70 -14.88 -10.21
N LYS A 107 7.04 -14.59 -11.49
CA LYS A 107 6.18 -13.79 -12.37
C LYS A 107 4.81 -14.44 -12.56
N SER A 108 4.80 -15.72 -12.91
CA SER A 108 3.56 -16.49 -13.13
C SER A 108 2.69 -16.54 -11.87
N LEU A 109 3.30 -16.68 -10.69
CA LEU A 109 2.59 -16.63 -9.42
C LEU A 109 1.89 -15.28 -9.20
N MET A 110 2.59 -14.16 -9.43
CA MET A 110 2.03 -12.82 -9.27
C MET A 110 0.96 -12.50 -10.31
N GLU A 111 1.14 -12.94 -11.56
CA GLU A 111 0.12 -12.80 -12.60
C GLU A 111 -1.13 -13.63 -12.27
N GLY A 112 -0.96 -14.84 -11.73
CA GLY A 112 -2.07 -15.66 -11.23
C GLY A 112 -2.86 -14.95 -10.12
N LEU A 113 -2.18 -14.31 -9.18
CA LEU A 113 -2.81 -13.50 -8.13
C LEU A 113 -3.60 -12.32 -8.73
N LEU A 114 -3.02 -11.58 -9.68
CA LEU A 114 -3.70 -10.46 -10.34
C LEU A 114 -4.93 -10.91 -11.11
N ASN A 115 -4.86 -12.04 -11.83
CA ASN A 115 -6.01 -12.63 -12.50
C ASN A 115 -7.10 -13.08 -11.51
N ALA A 116 -6.72 -13.65 -10.37
CA ALA A 116 -7.66 -14.02 -9.32
C ALA A 116 -8.35 -12.79 -8.72
N ALA A 117 -7.61 -11.70 -8.48
CA ALA A 117 -8.17 -10.43 -8.03
C ALA A 117 -9.16 -9.85 -9.07
N ILE A 118 -8.77 -9.77 -10.35
CA ILE A 118 -9.68 -9.30 -11.41
C ILE A 118 -10.96 -10.14 -11.44
N SER A 119 -10.83 -11.47 -11.42
CA SER A 119 -11.97 -12.39 -11.46
C SER A 119 -12.89 -12.28 -10.24
N HIS A 120 -12.35 -11.92 -9.07
CA HIS A 120 -13.12 -11.76 -7.85
C HIS A 120 -13.98 -10.48 -7.85
N TRP A 121 -13.67 -9.52 -8.71
CA TRP A 121 -14.36 -8.23 -8.76
C TRP A 121 -15.09 -8.01 -10.11
N PRO A 122 -16.14 -8.79 -10.42
CA PRO A 122 -16.81 -8.75 -11.73
C PRO A 122 -17.39 -7.38 -12.10
N ALA A 123 -17.62 -6.49 -11.13
CA ALA A 123 -18.17 -5.15 -11.37
C ALA A 123 -17.25 -4.23 -12.20
N ILE A 124 -15.95 -4.55 -12.31
CA ILE A 124 -15.01 -3.80 -13.17
C ILE A 124 -14.98 -4.31 -14.62
N GLY A 125 -15.78 -5.35 -14.92
CA GLY A 125 -15.85 -5.98 -16.23
C GLY A 125 -14.58 -6.70 -16.65
N ASP A 126 -14.48 -6.99 -17.94
CA ASP A 126 -13.29 -7.60 -18.52
C ASP A 126 -12.11 -6.63 -18.42
N CYS A 127 -11.06 -7.05 -17.72
CA CYS A 127 -9.90 -6.23 -17.44
C CYS A 127 -8.62 -7.04 -17.67
N SER A 128 -7.71 -6.51 -18.48
CA SER A 128 -6.36 -7.09 -18.58
C SER A 128 -5.57 -6.76 -17.31
N ILE A 129 -4.50 -7.51 -17.03
CA ILE A 129 -3.59 -7.20 -15.90
C ILE A 129 -3.09 -5.75 -15.94
N ASN A 130 -2.70 -5.27 -17.13
CA ASN A 130 -2.23 -3.89 -17.27
C ASN A 130 -3.34 -2.86 -17.10
N GLY A 131 -4.56 -3.18 -17.54
CA GLY A 131 -5.75 -2.37 -17.25
C GLY A 131 -6.03 -2.29 -15.75
N PHE A 132 -5.94 -3.42 -15.05
CA PHE A 132 -6.16 -3.49 -13.61
C PHE A 132 -5.10 -2.68 -12.85
N ARG A 133 -3.82 -2.82 -13.23
CA ARG A 133 -2.73 -1.99 -12.69
C ARG A 133 -3.02 -0.50 -12.84
N GLY A 134 -3.28 -0.04 -14.06
CA GLY A 134 -3.47 1.40 -14.35
C GLY A 134 -4.72 2.01 -13.71
N ASN A 135 -5.82 1.27 -13.69
CA ASN A 135 -7.09 1.76 -13.16
C ASN A 135 -7.15 1.70 -11.62
N TRP A 136 -6.60 0.63 -11.03
CA TRP A 136 -6.88 0.30 -9.63
C TRP A 136 -5.67 0.28 -8.72
N LEU A 137 -4.45 -0.03 -9.22
CA LEU A 137 -3.26 -0.17 -8.37
C LEU A 137 -2.35 1.07 -8.42
N VAL A 138 -2.13 1.64 -9.61
CA VAL A 138 -1.37 2.87 -9.82
C VAL A 138 -2.26 4.07 -9.49
N ARG A 139 -2.28 4.39 -8.20
CA ARG A 139 -3.09 5.44 -7.60
C ARG A 139 -2.21 6.39 -6.83
N ASP A 140 -2.42 7.67 -7.10
CA ASP A 140 -1.87 8.75 -6.32
C ASP A 140 -2.51 8.75 -4.93
N GLY A 141 -1.68 9.08 -3.94
CA GLY A 141 -2.11 9.18 -2.56
C GLY A 141 -1.03 9.82 -1.71
N SER A 142 -1.34 9.90 -0.42
CA SER A 142 -0.51 10.58 0.56
C SER A 142 -0.47 9.75 1.84
N LEU A 143 0.73 9.42 2.30
CA LEU A 143 0.98 8.58 3.46
C LEU A 143 1.47 9.45 4.62
N LEU A 144 0.79 9.37 5.76
CA LEU A 144 1.08 10.13 6.96
C LEU A 144 1.39 9.19 8.12
N GLU A 145 2.54 9.39 8.77
CA GLU A 145 2.86 8.69 10.02
C GLU A 145 2.27 9.42 11.22
N LEU A 146 1.49 8.70 12.02
CA LEU A 146 1.01 9.14 13.33
C LEU A 146 1.64 8.27 14.44
N GLU A 147 1.39 8.61 15.71
CA GLU A 147 1.98 7.89 16.85
C GLU A 147 1.64 6.39 16.81
N GLU A 148 0.37 6.04 16.66
CA GLU A 148 -0.11 4.65 16.76
C GLU A 148 -0.46 4.02 15.40
N ILE A 149 -0.64 4.84 14.35
CA ILE A 149 -1.13 4.38 13.05
C ILE A 149 -0.34 5.00 11.90
N TRP A 150 -0.42 4.36 10.73
CA TRP A 150 -0.21 5.02 9.45
C TRP A 150 -1.56 5.38 8.85
N GLU A 151 -1.66 6.53 8.18
CA GLU A 151 -2.83 6.91 7.40
C GLU A 151 -2.45 7.01 5.91
N LEU A 152 -3.20 6.35 5.04
CA LEU A 152 -3.08 6.47 3.59
C LEU A 152 -4.35 7.12 3.05
N ALA A 153 -4.24 8.35 2.55
CA ALA A 153 -5.30 8.99 1.79
C ALA A 153 -5.10 8.73 0.29
N VAL A 154 -6.11 8.19 -0.38
CA VAL A 154 -6.08 7.90 -1.82
C VAL A 154 -6.80 9.00 -2.59
N GLU A 155 -6.20 9.49 -3.67
CA GLU A 155 -6.83 10.50 -4.51
C GLU A 155 -8.04 9.92 -5.27
N LYS A 156 -9.18 10.62 -5.20
CA LYS A 156 -10.44 10.19 -5.84
C LYS A 156 -10.35 10.25 -7.36
N ARG A 157 -10.88 9.24 -8.03
CA ARG A 157 -11.17 9.24 -9.48
C ARG A 157 -12.66 8.99 -9.74
N ALA A 158 -13.14 9.38 -10.92
CA ALA A 158 -14.57 9.33 -11.25
C ALA A 158 -15.18 7.91 -11.17
N TYR A 159 -14.42 6.89 -11.56
CA TYR A 159 -14.86 5.49 -11.57
C TYR A 159 -14.73 4.79 -10.20
N ASP A 160 -14.25 5.48 -9.17
CA ASP A 160 -14.10 4.90 -7.83
C ASP A 160 -15.41 4.43 -7.24
N ILE A 161 -16.56 4.93 -7.72
CA ILE A 161 -17.89 4.46 -7.33
C ILE A 161 -18.07 2.93 -7.45
N LEU A 162 -17.30 2.26 -8.31
CA LEU A 162 -17.30 0.79 -8.43
C LEU A 162 -16.72 0.08 -7.20
N LEU A 163 -15.94 0.77 -6.35
CA LEU A 163 -15.43 0.24 -5.08
C LEU A 163 -16.56 -0.13 -4.11
N ASN A 164 -17.75 0.49 -4.25
CA ASN A 164 -18.97 0.07 -3.52
C ASN A 164 -19.41 -1.37 -3.85
N LYS A 165 -18.89 -1.94 -4.94
CA LYS A 165 -19.12 -3.33 -5.36
C LYS A 165 -17.84 -4.18 -5.27
N SER A 166 -16.81 -3.66 -4.61
CA SER A 166 -15.55 -4.39 -4.41
C SER A 166 -15.72 -5.51 -3.39
N PRO A 167 -15.14 -6.70 -3.63
CA PRO A 167 -15.12 -7.78 -2.65
C PRO A 167 -14.03 -7.58 -1.57
N TYR A 168 -13.25 -6.50 -1.63
CA TYR A 168 -12.03 -6.34 -0.81
C TYR A 168 -12.29 -5.59 0.49
N SER A 169 -11.60 -6.04 1.54
CA SER A 169 -11.48 -5.31 2.81
C SER A 169 -10.11 -4.67 2.89
N PHE A 170 -10.06 -3.34 2.83
CA PHE A 170 -8.82 -2.58 2.76
C PHE A 170 -8.80 -1.34 3.66
N SER A 171 -9.86 -1.07 4.44
CA SER A 171 -9.93 0.13 5.30
C SER A 171 -8.90 0.13 6.43
N ILE A 172 -8.56 -1.04 6.96
CA ILE A 172 -7.53 -1.21 7.99
C ILE A 172 -6.67 -2.42 7.60
N ILE A 173 -5.37 -2.21 7.49
CA ILE A 173 -4.39 -3.25 7.12
C ILE A 173 -3.36 -3.37 8.24
N LYS A 174 -3.19 -4.60 8.73
CA LYS A 174 -2.21 -4.92 9.78
C LYS A 174 -1.71 -6.33 9.57
N TYR A 175 -0.58 -6.47 8.89
CA TYR A 175 0.12 -7.76 8.79
C TYR A 175 0.89 -8.05 10.08
N PRO A 176 1.21 -9.33 10.35
CA PRO A 176 1.86 -9.73 11.61
C PRO A 176 3.20 -9.02 11.88
N TRP A 177 3.97 -8.73 10.83
CA TRP A 177 5.28 -8.06 10.91
C TRP A 177 5.23 -6.52 10.91
N MET A 178 4.05 -5.91 10.72
CA MET A 178 3.97 -4.45 10.72
C MET A 178 4.08 -3.91 12.14
N ASN A 179 4.66 -2.71 12.32
CA ASN A 179 4.71 -2.05 13.63
C ASN A 179 3.37 -1.40 13.98
N LYS A 180 2.81 -0.61 13.07
CA LYS A 180 1.54 0.13 13.21
C LYS A 180 0.54 -0.35 12.17
N PRO A 181 -0.78 -0.38 12.45
CA PRO A 181 -1.77 -0.60 11.40
C PRO A 181 -1.78 0.56 10.41
N LEU A 182 -2.16 0.28 9.16
CA LEU A 182 -2.41 1.24 8.12
C LEU A 182 -3.92 1.47 7.98
N HIS A 183 -4.37 2.70 8.21
CA HIS A 183 -5.74 3.13 7.98
C HIS A 183 -5.85 3.76 6.59
N VAL A 184 -6.77 3.26 5.78
CA VAL A 184 -6.96 3.71 4.40
C VAL A 184 -8.20 4.59 4.31
N ILE A 185 -7.99 5.83 3.88
CA ILE A 185 -9.03 6.79 3.54
C ILE A 185 -9.13 6.84 2.02
N TRP A 186 -10.13 6.16 1.48
CA TRP A 186 -10.42 6.19 0.05
C TRP A 186 -11.83 6.73 -0.15
N PRO A 187 -11.98 7.97 -0.64
CA PRO A 187 -13.30 8.53 -0.94
C PRO A 187 -13.84 7.96 -2.25
N TYR A 188 -14.76 7.00 -2.20
CA TYR A 188 -15.37 6.36 -3.36
C TYR A 188 -16.89 6.53 -3.43
#